data_AF-A0A957QZ27-F1
#
_entry.id   AF-A0A957QZ27-F1
#
_cell.length_a   1.000
_cell.length_b   1.000
_cell.length_c   1.000
_cell.angle_alpha   90.00
_cell.angle_beta   90.00
_cell.angle_gamma   90.00
#
_symmetry.space_group_name_H-M   'P 1'
#
loop_
_entity.id
_entity.type
_entity.pdbx_description
1 polymer ?
#
loop_
_entity_poly.entity_id
_entity_poly.type
_entity_poly.pdbx_seq_one_letter_code
_entity_poly.pdbx_strand_id
1 'polypeptide(L)'
;LADLARQASRGSAAVIITAQTDLVWLPDLLRLLQSGVQCNLVLLDRPSFGGAGDSTAAINHLYALGVEANLVQQGELQRAPAEQERRGFWEFRTTATGRVIVVNRPVDEARSAP
;
A
#
# COMPACT_ATOMS: atom_id res chain seq x y z
N LEU A 1 4.75 -8.43 10.62
CA LEU A 1 5.52 -7.23 10.21
C LEU A 1 7.01 -7.35 10.55
N ALA A 2 7.37 -8.14 11.58
CA ALA A 2 8.77 -8.44 11.93
C ALA A 2 9.69 -8.82 10.76
N ASP A 3 9.24 -9.59 9.77
CA ASP A 3 10.05 -9.95 8.60
C ASP A 3 10.33 -8.76 7.70
N LEU A 4 9.33 -7.90 7.52
CA LEU A 4 9.46 -6.65 6.76
C LEU A 4 10.44 -5.70 7.45
N ALA A 5 10.45 -5.67 8.80
CA ALA A 5 11.41 -4.91 9.58
C ALA A 5 12.86 -5.40 9.43
N ARG A 6 13.07 -6.66 9.04
CA ARG A 6 14.42 -7.19 8.74
C ARG A 6 14.87 -6.91 7.31
N GLN A 7 13.94 -6.73 6.38
CA GLN A 7 14.22 -6.56 4.94
C GLN A 7 14.19 -5.09 4.49
N ALA A 8 13.31 -4.28 5.08
CA ALA A 8 13.16 -2.89 4.72
C ALA A 8 14.30 -2.05 5.29
N SER A 9 14.86 -1.19 4.45
CA SER A 9 15.92 -0.25 4.81
C SER A 9 15.41 1.18 4.78
N ARG A 10 16.13 2.09 5.43
CA ARG A 10 15.84 3.54 5.39
C ARG A 10 15.71 4.01 3.94
N GLY A 11 14.64 4.76 3.66
CA GLY A 11 14.30 5.22 2.30
C GLY A 11 13.38 4.28 1.54
N SER A 12 13.03 3.12 2.10
CA SER A 12 11.97 2.25 1.59
C SER A 12 10.59 2.73 2.05
N ALA A 13 9.55 2.34 1.32
CA ALA A 13 8.16 2.53 1.71
C ALA A 13 7.45 1.18 1.88
N ALA A 14 6.54 1.10 2.84
CA ALA A 14 5.71 -0.06 3.10
C ALA A 14 4.23 0.34 3.08
N VAL A 15 3.41 -0.41 2.36
CA VAL A 15 1.95 -0.32 2.43
C VAL A 15 1.45 -1.50 3.22
N ILE A 16 0.72 -1.24 4.29
CA ILE A 16 0.22 -2.26 5.22
C ILE A 16 -1.29 -2.25 5.12
N ILE A 17 -1.86 -3.34 4.62
CA ILE A 17 -3.30 -3.52 4.48
C ILE A 17 -3.71 -4.62 5.45
N THR A 18 -4.62 -4.34 6.38
CA THR A 18 -5.02 -5.30 7.41
C THR A 18 -6.48 -5.14 7.78
N ALA A 19 -7.14 -6.23 8.16
CA ALA A 19 -8.47 -6.23 8.78
C ALA A 19 -8.40 -6.57 10.28
N GLN A 20 -7.21 -6.49 10.88
CA GLN A 20 -6.95 -6.90 12.26
C GLN A 20 -7.06 -5.72 13.22
N THR A 21 -8.01 -5.79 14.15
CA THR A 21 -8.36 -4.71 15.09
C THR A 21 -7.71 -4.82 16.47
N ASP A 22 -7.07 -5.96 16.80
CA ASP A 22 -6.46 -6.22 18.11
C ASP A 22 -5.09 -5.53 18.33
N LEU A 23 -4.57 -4.84 17.31
CA LEU A 23 -3.32 -4.08 17.31
C LEU A 23 -2.07 -4.82 17.82
N VAL A 24 -2.06 -6.16 17.87
CA VAL A 24 -0.90 -6.95 18.33
C VAL A 24 0.35 -6.71 17.46
N TRP A 25 0.14 -6.28 16.22
CA TRP A 25 1.18 -5.94 15.25
C TRP A 25 1.78 -4.54 15.40
N LEU A 26 1.19 -3.67 16.23
CA LEU A 26 1.60 -2.27 16.38
C LEU A 26 3.07 -2.09 16.80
N PRO A 27 3.65 -2.88 17.73
CA PRO A 27 5.07 -2.74 18.07
C PRO A 27 6.01 -2.98 16.88
N ASP A 28 5.64 -3.85 15.95
CA ASP A 28 6.41 -4.06 14.72
C ASP A 28 6.31 -2.86 13.76
N LEU A 29 5.14 -2.24 13.66
CA LEU A 29 4.96 -1.02 12.86
C LEU A 29 5.81 0.12 13.41
N LEU A 30 5.81 0.32 14.73
CA LEU A 30 6.61 1.37 15.34
C LEU A 30 8.11 1.17 15.07
N ARG A 31 8.59 -0.09 15.07
CA ARG A 31 9.97 -0.43 14.70
C ARG A 31 10.30 -0.06 13.25
N LEU A 32 9.37 -0.26 12.31
CA LEU A 32 9.53 0.15 10.91
C LEU A 32 9.62 1.68 10.76
N LEU A 33 8.73 2.41 11.43
CA LEU A 33 8.74 3.87 11.43
C LEU A 33 10.06 4.41 12.02
N GLN A 34 10.53 3.83 13.13
CA GLN A 34 11.79 4.21 13.77
C GLN A 34 13.02 3.91 12.91
N SER A 35 12.99 2.87 12.06
CA SER A 35 14.09 2.57 11.12
C SER A 35 14.09 3.49 9.89
N GLY A 36 13.14 4.42 9.79
CA GLY A 36 13.04 5.37 8.69
C GLY A 36 12.35 4.81 7.44
N VAL A 37 11.55 3.76 7.61
CA VAL A 37 10.63 3.26 6.57
C VAL A 37 9.37 4.12 6.59
N GLN A 38 8.97 4.61 5.43
CA GLN A 38 7.69 5.31 5.27
C GLN A 38 6.57 4.27 5.27
N CYS A 39 5.64 4.33 6.22
CA CYS A 39 4.53 3.37 6.29
C CYS A 39 3.20 4.05 6.01
N ASN A 40 2.45 3.51 5.04
CA ASN A 40 1.05 3.85 4.81
C ASN A 40 0.19 2.69 5.28
N LEU A 41 -0.76 2.96 6.18
CA LEU A 41 -1.64 1.94 6.73
C LEU A 41 -3.06 2.07 6.16
N VAL A 42 -3.61 0.94 5.73
CA VAL A 42 -5.01 0.79 5.32
C VAL A 42 -5.64 -0.27 6.23
N LEU A 43 -6.60 0.17 7.03
CA LEU A 43 -7.42 -0.70 7.86
C LEU A 43 -8.71 -1.00 7.12
N LEU A 44 -9.00 -2.28 6.87
CA LEU A 44 -10.28 -2.72 6.35
C LEU A 44 -11.28 -2.75 7.51
N ASP A 45 -12.44 -2.11 7.31
CA ASP A 45 -13.51 -2.08 8.30
C ASP A 45 -14.16 -3.45 8.41
N ARG A 46 -13.72 -4.23 9.40
CA ARG A 46 -14.10 -5.63 9.55
C ARG A 46 -15.62 -5.83 9.65
N PRO A 47 -16.39 -4.98 10.38
CA PRO A 47 -17.85 -4.99 10.36
C PRO A 47 -18.48 -4.83 8.97
N SER A 48 -18.03 -3.86 8.16
CA SER A 48 -18.58 -3.69 6.80
C SER A 48 -18.36 -4.90 5.91
N PHE A 49 -17.30 -5.70 6.12
CA PHE A 49 -17.06 -6.95 5.39
C PHE A 49 -17.73 -8.19 6.02
N GLY A 50 -18.64 -8.00 6.99
CA GLY A 50 -19.39 -9.09 7.65
C GLY A 50 -18.64 -9.79 8.79
N GLY A 51 -17.48 -9.27 9.21
CA GLY A 51 -16.74 -9.75 10.36
C GLY A 51 -17.14 -9.07 11.68
N ALA A 52 -16.68 -9.62 12.80
CA ALA A 52 -16.87 -9.00 14.13
C ALA A 52 -15.64 -8.17 14.53
N GLY A 53 -15.85 -7.09 15.27
CA GLY A 53 -14.80 -6.21 15.81
C GLY A 53 -15.22 -4.75 15.82
N ASP A 54 -14.32 -3.86 16.23
CA ASP A 54 -14.50 -2.42 16.21
C ASP A 54 -13.30 -1.77 15.52
N SER A 55 -13.42 -1.55 14.21
CA SER A 55 -12.37 -0.90 13.42
C SER A 55 -12.29 0.61 13.69
N THR A 56 -13.36 1.23 14.19
CA THR A 56 -13.37 2.65 14.58
C THR A 56 -12.52 2.86 15.84
N ALA A 57 -12.64 2.00 16.85
CA ALA A 57 -11.77 2.04 18.02
C ALA A 57 -10.29 1.81 17.63
N ALA A 58 -10.03 0.86 16.73
CA ALA A 58 -8.68 0.56 16.27
C ALA A 58 -8.04 1.77 15.54
N ILE A 59 -8.76 2.43 14.63
CA ILE A 59 -8.21 3.59 13.91
C ILE A 59 -8.01 4.81 14.81
N ASN A 60 -8.92 5.04 15.76
CA ASN A 60 -8.75 6.11 16.75
C ASN A 60 -7.50 5.90 17.61
N HIS A 61 -7.20 4.64 17.98
CA HIS A 61 -5.99 4.32 18.72
C HIS A 61 -4.72 4.57 17.89
N LEU A 62 -4.74 4.25 16.59
CA LEU A 62 -3.63 4.53 15.68
C LEU A 62 -3.37 6.04 15.53
N TYR A 63 -4.42 6.84 15.37
CA TYR A 63 -4.29 8.30 15.33
C TYR A 63 -3.76 8.89 16.63
N ALA A 64 -4.19 8.38 17.79
CA ALA A 64 -3.66 8.81 19.08
C ALA A 64 -2.15 8.58 19.23
N LEU A 65 -1.59 7.62 18.49
CA LEU A 65 -0.17 7.32 18.43
C LEU A 65 0.58 8.06 17.30
N GLY A 66 -0.12 8.95 16.58
CA GLY A 66 0.45 9.68 15.44
C GLY A 66 0.67 8.80 14.20
N VAL A 67 0.04 7.64 14.13
CA VAL A 67 0.08 6.76 12.96
C VAL A 67 -1.05 7.14 12.02
N GLU A 68 -0.71 7.58 10.82
CA GLU A 68 -1.69 7.82 9.76
C GLU A 68 -2.21 6.48 9.22
N ALA A 69 -3.53 6.36 9.19
CA ALA A 69 -4.23 5.18 8.72
C ALA A 69 -5.50 5.60 7.96
N ASN A 70 -5.85 4.83 6.95
CA ASN A 70 -7.09 4.97 6.20
C ASN A 70 -8.03 3.82 6.54
N LEU A 71 -9.24 4.10 7.02
CA LEU A 71 -10.29 3.09 7.17
C LEU A 71 -11.00 2.93 5.84
N VAL A 72 -11.13 1.70 5.35
CA VAL A 72 -11.82 1.37 4.10
C VAL A 72 -12.97 0.42 4.38
N GLN A 73 -14.18 0.81 4.00
CA GLN A 73 -15.41 0.05 4.17
C GLN A 73 -15.78 -0.74 2.91
N GLN A 74 -16.57 -1.80 3.10
CA GLN A 74 -17.19 -2.55 2.02
C GLN A 74 -18.09 -1.60 1.20
N GLY A 75 -17.78 -1.45 -0.09
CA GLY A 75 -18.45 -0.53 -1.00
C GLY A 75 -17.60 0.65 -1.44
N GLU A 76 -16.54 0.99 -0.69
CA GLU A 76 -15.53 1.98 -1.11
C GLU A 76 -14.48 1.38 -2.04
N LEU A 77 -14.30 0.06 -1.96
CA LEU A 77 -13.52 -0.71 -2.92
C LEU A 77 -14.26 -0.75 -4.26
N GLN A 78 -13.92 0.18 -5.15
CA GLN A 78 -14.30 0.04 -6.56
C GLN A 78 -13.65 -1.25 -7.10
N ARG A 79 -14.37 -2.00 -7.95
CA ARG A 79 -13.71 -3.04 -8.75
C ARG A 79 -12.55 -2.36 -9.46
N ALA A 80 -11.33 -2.88 -9.26
CA ALA A 80 -10.23 -2.54 -10.14
C ALA A 80 -10.77 -2.70 -11.56
N PRO A 81 -10.80 -1.64 -12.37
CA PRO A 81 -11.38 -1.75 -13.70
C PRO A 81 -10.62 -2.87 -14.39
N ALA A 82 -11.35 -3.94 -14.74
CA ALA A 82 -10.76 -5.09 -15.38
C ALA A 82 -10.04 -4.57 -16.63
N GLU A 83 -8.72 -4.63 -16.62
CA GLU A 83 -7.87 -4.33 -17.79
C GLU A 83 -7.94 -2.89 -18.34
N GLN A 84 -8.51 -1.93 -17.62
CA GLN A 84 -8.45 -0.54 -18.07
C GLN A 84 -7.07 0.03 -17.73
N GLU A 85 -6.21 -0.04 -18.74
CA GLU A 85 -5.03 0.81 -18.93
C GLU A 85 -3.75 0.41 -18.15
N ARG A 86 -3.02 -0.58 -18.69
CA ARG A 86 -1.53 -0.52 -18.69
C ARG A 86 -1.01 0.64 -19.56
N ARG A 87 -1.73 1.76 -19.64
CA ARG A 87 -1.24 3.00 -20.23
C ARG A 87 -0.55 3.78 -19.12
N GLY A 88 0.69 4.21 -19.35
CA GLY A 88 1.45 5.02 -18.38
C GLY A 88 2.64 4.32 -17.71
N PHE A 89 2.80 3.00 -17.85
CA PHE A 89 3.93 2.29 -17.24
C PHE A 89 4.98 1.88 -18.27
N TRP A 90 6.25 2.04 -17.91
CA TRP A 90 7.36 1.50 -18.67
C TRP A 90 7.33 -0.03 -18.59
N GLU A 91 7.39 -0.68 -19.74
CA GLU A 91 7.56 -2.13 -19.78
C GLU A 91 8.96 -2.47 -20.24
N PHE A 92 9.57 -3.44 -19.56
CA PHE A 92 10.91 -3.92 -19.84
C PHE A 92 10.90 -5.43 -20.10
N ARG A 93 11.81 -5.89 -20.95
CA ARG A 93 12.10 -7.32 -21.13
C ARG A 93 13.59 -7.56 -21.07
N THR A 94 13.98 -8.72 -20.56
CA THR A 94 15.37 -9.18 -20.55
C THR A 94 15.59 -10.11 -21.73
N THR A 95 16.63 -9.88 -22.53
CA THR A 95 17.02 -10.79 -23.62
C THR A 95 17.64 -12.06 -23.05
N ALA A 96 17.77 -13.10 -23.89
CA ALA A 96 18.48 -14.33 -23.53
C ALA A 96 19.95 -14.08 -23.10
N THR A 97 20.53 -12.93 -23.46
CA THR A 97 21.89 -12.50 -23.08
C THR A 97 21.94 -11.62 -21.82
N GLY A 98 20.81 -11.43 -21.13
CA GLY A 98 20.75 -10.64 -19.89
C GLY A 98 20.61 -9.13 -20.09
N ARG A 99 20.43 -8.64 -21.32
CA ARG A 99 20.24 -7.21 -21.60
C ARG A 99 18.78 -6.80 -21.38
N VAL A 100 18.54 -5.72 -20.66
CA VAL A 100 17.20 -5.16 -20.48
C VAL A 100 16.88 -4.18 -21.62
N ILE A 101 15.72 -4.36 -22.25
CA ILE A 101 15.20 -3.48 -23.30
C ILE A 101 13.83 -2.93 -22.90
N VAL A 102 13.55 -1.70 -23.32
CA VAL A 102 12.22 -1.09 -23.17
C VAL A 102 11.32 -1.60 -24.28
N VAL A 103 10.19 -2.21 -23.92
CA VAL A 103 9.20 -2.74 -24.88
C VAL A 103 7.94 -1.88 -24.96
N ASN A 104 7.65 -1.09 -23.93
CA ASN A 104 6.60 -0.06 -23.98
C ASN A 104 7.10 1.23 -23.34
N ARG A 105 6.95 2.34 -24.07
CA ARG A 105 7.19 3.69 -23.58
C ARG A 105 5.83 4.38 -23.51
N PRO A 106 5.35 4.78 -22.33
CA PRO A 106 4.19 5.64 -22.27
C PRO A 106 4.52 6.96 -22.97
N VAL A 107 3.66 7.39 -23.90
CA VAL A 107 3.78 8.70 -24.55
C VAL A 107 3.33 9.75 -23.54
N ASP A 108 4.15 10.78 -23.29
CA ASP A 108 3.74 11.96 -22.52
C ASP A 108 2.64 12.71 -23.31
N GLU A 109 1.37 12.41 -23.04
CA GLU A 109 0.23 13.23 -23.52
C GLU A 109 0.05 14.53 -22.71
N ALA A 110 1.12 15.07 -22.13
CA ALA A 110 1.10 16.33 -21.37
C ALA A 110 1.63 17.55 -22.15
N ARG A 111 1.83 17.46 -23.47
CA ARG A 111 2.26 18.62 -24.27
C ARG A 111 1.79 18.59 -25.72
N SER A 112 0.48 18.65 -25.95
CA SER A 112 -0.13 19.12 -27.20
C SER A 112 -1.65 19.29 -27.01
N ALA A 113 -2.06 20.37 -26.35
CA ALA A 113 -3.39 20.94 -26.59
C ALA A 113 -3.19 22.24 -27.40
N PRO A 114 -3.84 22.41 -28.56
CA PRO A 114 -3.82 23.67 -29.30
C PRO A 114 -4.54 24.80 -28.55
#